data_AF-A0AAD1VLF3-F1
#
_entry.id   AF-A0AAD1VLF3-F1
#
_cell.length_a   1.000
_cell.length_b   1.000
_cell.length_c   1.000
_cell.angle_alpha   90.00
_cell.angle_beta   90.00
_cell.angle_gamma   90.00
#
_symmetry.space_group_name_H-M   'P 1'
#
loop_
_entity.id
_entity.type
_entity.pdbx_description
1 polymer ?
#
loop_
_entity_poly.entity_id
_entity_poly.type
_entity_poly.pdbx_seq_one_letter_code
_entity_poly.pdbx_strand_id
1 'polypeptide(L)'
;MPNKAQEDAVINLKSVKELGSKLGFEWTIVASELGFSRPETTRFHTASVEKKVQAQKMLECWYEKSWHKLNKTKILQDALERAGRKDLADKLRCLHWGHQKLSSRVELPSAFPFLITVHKTINNKEGLKKINELSRKYT
;
A
#
# COMPACT_ATOMS: atom_id res chain seq x y z
N MET A 1 14.64 -15.60 -12.47
CA MET A 1 14.55 -15.42 -11.01
C MET A 1 13.81 -14.12 -10.76
N PRO A 2 12.59 -14.13 -10.17
CA PRO A 2 11.87 -12.89 -9.92
C PRO A 2 12.55 -12.16 -8.75
N ASN A 3 12.79 -10.87 -8.95
CA ASN A 3 13.44 -9.98 -8.00
C ASN A 3 12.69 -9.99 -6.65
N LYS A 4 13.38 -10.38 -5.56
CA LYS A 4 12.91 -10.19 -4.18
C LYS A 4 12.45 -8.74 -3.90
N ALA A 5 12.96 -7.77 -4.67
CA ALA A 5 12.55 -6.36 -4.58
C ALA A 5 11.12 -6.07 -5.06
N GLN A 6 10.50 -6.90 -5.92
CA GLN A 6 9.13 -6.66 -6.42
C GLN A 6 8.04 -7.18 -5.49
N GLU A 7 8.29 -8.24 -4.71
CA GLU A 7 7.33 -8.76 -3.73
C GLU A 7 7.37 -7.97 -2.40
N ASP A 8 8.53 -7.38 -2.05
CA ASP A 8 8.74 -6.62 -0.82
C ASP A 8 8.41 -5.12 -0.90
N ALA A 9 8.06 -4.59 -2.09
CA ALA A 9 7.88 -3.15 -2.35
C ALA A 9 6.60 -2.52 -1.76
N VAL A 10 5.76 -3.29 -1.08
CA VAL A 10 4.36 -2.86 -0.85
C VAL A 10 4.14 -2.20 0.51
N ILE A 11 5.05 -2.40 1.47
CA ILE A 11 4.98 -1.72 2.78
C ILE A 11 6.33 -1.07 3.10
N ASN A 12 6.35 0.26 3.09
CA ASN A 12 7.50 1.07 3.45
C ASN A 12 7.35 1.60 4.88
N LEU A 13 8.46 1.86 5.56
CA LEU A 13 8.46 2.47 6.90
C LEU A 13 7.61 3.76 6.95
N LYS A 14 7.62 4.57 5.88
CA LYS A 14 6.78 5.77 5.77
C LYS A 14 5.28 5.45 5.78
N SER A 15 4.87 4.40 5.09
CA SER A 15 3.46 3.94 5.06
C SER A 15 3.04 3.40 6.44
N VAL A 16 3.94 2.66 7.11
CA VAL A 16 3.73 2.15 8.48
C VAL A 16 3.52 3.31 9.46
N LYS A 17 4.33 4.38 9.36
CA LYS A 17 4.15 5.59 10.17
C LYS A 17 2.83 6.32 9.88
N GLU A 18 2.43 6.42 8.62
CA GLU A 18 1.14 7.02 8.23
C GLU A 18 -0.05 6.20 8.75
N LEU A 19 0.06 4.87 8.81
CA LEU A 19 -0.95 4.01 9.42
C LEU A 19 -1.02 4.22 10.93
N GLY A 20 0.13 4.29 11.60
CA GLY A 20 0.22 4.57 13.03
C GLY A 20 -0.45 5.88 13.43
N SER A 21 -0.31 6.93 12.62
CA SER A 21 -0.95 8.22 12.90
C SER A 21 -2.49 8.20 12.77
N LYS A 22 -3.03 7.20 12.05
CA LYS A 22 -4.48 6.96 11.85
C LYS A 22 -5.07 5.93 12.81
N LEU A 23 -4.22 5.18 13.50
CA LEU A 23 -4.60 4.23 14.53
C LEU A 23 -4.78 4.96 15.86
N GLY A 24 -6.02 4.91 16.35
CA GLY A 24 -6.44 5.54 17.59
C GLY A 24 -6.36 4.55 18.75
N PHE A 25 -7.51 4.12 19.25
CA PHE A 25 -7.64 3.15 20.35
C PHE A 25 -7.49 1.69 19.90
N GLU A 26 -7.73 1.41 18.61
CA GLU A 26 -7.79 0.06 18.02
C GLU A 26 -6.41 -0.60 17.91
N TRP A 27 -5.35 0.16 18.13
CA TRP A 27 -3.98 -0.33 18.01
C TRP A 27 -3.66 -1.51 18.93
N THR A 28 -4.35 -1.65 20.07
CA THR A 28 -4.16 -2.79 20.98
C THR A 28 -4.71 -4.09 20.41
N ILE A 29 -5.80 -4.01 19.63
CA ILE A 29 -6.38 -5.15 18.93
C ILE A 29 -5.45 -5.54 17.78
N VAL A 30 -4.99 -4.55 17.00
CA VAL A 30 -3.98 -4.75 15.95
C VAL A 30 -2.71 -5.40 16.54
N ALA A 31 -2.21 -4.91 17.68
CA ALA A 31 -1.03 -5.49 18.32
C ALA A 31 -1.24 -6.97 18.68
N SER A 32 -2.43 -7.32 19.19
CA SER A 32 -2.78 -8.70 19.54
C SER A 32 -2.83 -9.60 18.29
N GLU A 33 -3.46 -9.13 17.21
CA GLU A 33 -3.52 -9.85 15.93
C GLU A 33 -2.14 -9.99 15.25
N LEU A 34 -1.26 -9.01 15.45
CA LEU A 34 0.12 -9.05 14.98
C LEU A 34 1.02 -9.97 15.83
N GLY A 35 0.49 -10.56 16.90
CA GLY A 35 1.17 -11.52 17.76
C GLY A 35 2.01 -10.89 18.87
N PHE A 36 1.79 -9.62 19.21
CA PHE A 36 2.42 -9.04 20.40
C PHE A 36 1.81 -9.62 21.67
N SER A 37 2.68 -9.89 22.62
CA SER A 37 2.27 -10.32 23.95
C SER A 37 1.69 -9.15 24.75
N ARG A 38 0.86 -9.45 25.76
CA ARG A 38 0.35 -8.45 26.71
C ARG A 38 1.45 -7.58 27.34
N PRO A 39 2.59 -8.11 27.83
CA PRO A 39 3.65 -7.27 28.39
C PRO A 39 4.30 -6.33 27.37
N GLU A 40 4.42 -6.73 26.10
CA GLU A 40 4.90 -5.85 25.03
C GLU A 40 3.91 -4.72 24.74
N THR A 41 2.62 -5.05 24.71
CA THR A 41 1.55 -4.05 24.56
C THR A 41 1.58 -3.03 25.70
N THR A 42 1.77 -3.48 26.95
CA THR A 42 1.93 -2.60 28.10
C THR A 42 3.16 -1.70 27.98
N ARG A 43 4.29 -2.20 27.46
CA ARG A 43 5.49 -1.38 27.21
C ARG A 43 5.22 -0.24 26.23
N PHE A 44 4.47 -0.50 25.15
CA PHE A 44 4.07 0.57 24.24
C PHE A 44 3.12 1.56 24.93
N HIS A 45 2.25 1.07 25.81
CA HIS A 45 1.32 1.90 26.55
C HIS A 45 2.00 2.82 27.58
N THR A 46 3.10 2.39 28.19
CA THR A 46 3.88 3.22 29.13
C THR A 46 4.88 4.15 28.43
N ALA A 47 5.22 3.87 27.17
CA ALA A 47 6.21 4.65 26.41
C ALA A 47 5.72 6.01 25.90
N SER A 48 4.41 6.28 25.93
CA SER A 48 3.82 7.58 25.58
C SER A 48 2.38 7.66 26.08
N VAL A 49 1.87 8.87 26.36
CA VAL A 49 0.46 9.11 26.68
C VAL A 49 -0.41 9.12 25.41
N GLU A 50 0.17 9.51 24.28
CA GLU A 50 -0.55 9.66 23.01
C GLU A 50 -0.76 8.32 22.29
N LYS A 51 -2.02 7.93 22.10
CA LYS A 51 -2.38 6.66 21.45
C LYS A 51 -1.81 6.49 20.04
N LYS A 52 -1.75 7.57 19.27
CA LYS A 52 -1.15 7.58 17.92
C LYS A 52 0.35 7.25 17.97
N VAL A 53 1.07 7.78 18.96
CA VAL A 53 2.50 7.51 19.15
C VAL A 53 2.70 6.07 19.63
N GLN A 54 1.82 5.56 20.51
CA GLN A 54 1.83 4.15 20.92
C GLN A 54 1.64 3.22 19.70
N ALA A 55 0.63 3.50 18.87
CA ALA A 55 0.32 2.74 17.67
C ALA A 55 1.47 2.78 16.65
N GLN A 56 2.07 3.95 16.44
CA GLN A 56 3.21 4.13 15.55
C GLN A 56 4.42 3.32 16.02
N LYS A 57 4.80 3.42 17.31
CA LYS A 57 5.93 2.64 17.86
C LYS A 57 5.69 1.14 17.78
N MET A 58 4.47 0.68 18.05
CA MET A 58 4.11 -0.73 17.93
C MET A 58 4.26 -1.23 16.49
N LEU A 59 3.76 -0.45 15.52
CA LEU A 59 3.86 -0.79 14.10
C LEU A 59 5.30 -0.72 13.56
N GLU A 60 6.11 0.22 14.03
CA GLU A 60 7.55 0.28 13.72
C GLU A 60 8.27 -0.97 14.25
N CYS A 61 8.01 -1.35 15.50
CA CYS A 61 8.57 -2.57 16.09
C CYS A 61 8.12 -3.83 15.35
N TRP A 62 6.86 -3.88 14.92
CA TRP A 62 6.37 -4.97 14.08
C TRP A 62 7.08 -5.02 12.73
N TYR A 63 7.25 -3.87 12.08
CA TYR A 63 7.92 -3.77 10.78
C TYR A 63 9.35 -4.32 10.87
N GLU A 64 10.11 -3.95 11.89
CA GLU A 64 11.46 -4.47 12.15
C GLU A 64 11.46 -5.99 12.40
N LYS A 65 10.56 -6.49 13.25
CA LYS A 65 10.43 -7.94 13.52
C LYS A 65 9.97 -8.73 12.30
N SER A 66 9.20 -8.11 11.41
CA SER A 66 8.62 -8.74 10.22
C SER A 66 9.56 -8.74 9.01
N TRP A 67 10.78 -8.22 9.13
CA TRP A 67 11.75 -8.12 8.04
C TRP A 67 12.01 -9.45 7.32
N HIS A 68 11.99 -10.56 8.07
CA HIS A 68 12.22 -11.90 7.53
C HIS A 68 10.95 -12.63 7.08
N LYS A 69 9.76 -12.04 7.28
CA LYS A 69 8.47 -12.69 6.96
C LYS A 69 8.08 -12.41 5.52
N LEU A 70 7.84 -13.47 4.76
CA LEU A 70 7.18 -13.38 3.45
C LEU A 70 5.74 -12.86 3.62
N ASN A 71 5.24 -12.08 2.66
CA ASN A 71 3.88 -11.53 2.65
C ASN A 71 3.52 -10.57 3.81
N LYS A 72 4.47 -9.76 4.30
CA LYS A 72 4.26 -8.75 5.36
C LYS A 72 3.02 -7.86 5.15
N THR A 73 2.74 -7.43 3.92
CA THR A 73 1.56 -6.61 3.62
C THR A 73 0.24 -7.31 3.91
N LYS A 74 0.12 -8.60 3.55
CA LYS A 74 -1.10 -9.37 3.80
C LYS A 74 -1.31 -9.58 5.30
N ILE A 75 -0.24 -9.85 6.04
CA ILE A 75 -0.31 -10.00 7.50
C ILE A 75 -0.82 -8.71 8.14
N LEU A 76 -0.30 -7.54 7.73
CA LEU A 76 -0.78 -6.27 8.27
C LEU A 76 -2.22 -5.97 7.83
N GLN A 77 -2.57 -6.31 6.59
CA GLN A 77 -3.92 -6.14 6.06
C GLN A 77 -4.95 -6.95 6.86
N ASP A 78 -4.69 -8.24 7.08
CA ASP A 78 -5.56 -9.12 7.85
C ASP A 78 -5.71 -8.63 9.30
N ALA A 79 -4.61 -8.20 9.93
CA ALA A 79 -4.65 -7.67 11.29
C ALA A 79 -5.47 -6.37 11.38
N LEU A 80 -5.37 -5.49 10.39
CA LEU A 80 -6.18 -4.26 10.32
C LEU A 80 -7.65 -4.57 10.07
N GLU A 81 -7.97 -5.53 9.19
CA GLU A 81 -9.34 -5.95 8.92
C GLU A 81 -10.00 -6.56 10.16
N ARG A 82 -9.28 -7.44 10.87
CA ARG A 82 -9.75 -8.04 12.14
C ARG A 82 -9.91 -7.03 13.27
N ALA A 83 -9.08 -5.99 13.29
CA ALA A 83 -9.22 -4.88 14.21
C ALA A 83 -10.36 -3.92 13.86
N GLY A 84 -11.12 -4.16 12.78
CA GLY A 84 -12.24 -3.33 12.33
C GLY A 84 -11.86 -2.17 11.42
N ARG A 85 -10.56 -2.01 11.09
CA ARG A 85 -10.01 -0.94 10.24
C ARG A 85 -9.87 -1.35 8.79
N LYS A 86 -11.00 -1.73 8.22
CA LYS A 86 -11.14 -2.06 6.79
C LYS A 86 -10.75 -0.90 5.89
N ASP A 87 -10.97 0.34 6.31
CA ASP A 87 -10.53 1.55 5.61
C ASP A 87 -9.01 1.59 5.38
N LEU A 88 -8.23 1.21 6.40
CA LEU A 88 -6.77 1.19 6.33
C LEU A 88 -6.27 -0.04 5.56
N ALA A 89 -6.92 -1.19 5.75
CA ALA A 89 -6.63 -2.43 5.03
C ALA A 89 -6.88 -2.25 3.51
N ASP A 90 -7.99 -1.64 3.12
CA ASP A 90 -8.31 -1.34 1.73
C ASP A 90 -7.34 -0.31 1.13
N LYS A 91 -6.93 0.72 1.89
CA LYS A 91 -5.90 1.67 1.43
C LYS A 91 -4.57 0.97 1.15
N LEU A 92 -4.17 0.02 1.99
CA LEU A 92 -2.99 -0.83 1.75
C LEU A 92 -3.17 -1.73 0.52
N ARG A 93 -4.35 -2.32 0.34
CA ARG A 93 -4.68 -3.13 -0.84
C ARG A 93 -4.63 -2.32 -2.13
N CYS A 94 -5.09 -1.08 -2.12
CA CYS A 94 -5.03 -0.17 -3.26
C CYS A 94 -3.57 0.23 -3.60
N LEU A 95 -2.71 0.43 -2.60
CA LEU A 95 -1.28 0.68 -2.82
C LEU A 95 -0.58 -0.55 -3.43
N HIS A 96 -0.94 -1.76 -2.98
CA HIS A 96 -0.49 -3.01 -3.58
C HIS A 96 -0.92 -3.13 -5.05
N TRP A 97 -2.17 -2.80 -5.35
CA TRP A 97 -2.72 -2.85 -6.70
C TRP A 97 -2.08 -1.80 -7.62
N GLY A 98 -1.83 -0.58 -7.14
CA GLY A 98 -1.17 0.48 -7.91
C GLY A 98 0.27 0.13 -8.30
N HIS A 99 1.00 -0.60 -7.45
CA HIS A 99 2.37 -1.04 -7.73
C HIS A 99 2.42 -2.32 -8.59
N GLN A 100 1.51 -3.28 -8.38
CA GLN A 100 1.38 -4.46 -9.26
C GLN A 100 0.95 -4.07 -10.68
N LYS A 101 0.03 -3.11 -10.84
CA LYS A 101 -0.52 -2.72 -12.15
C LYS A 101 0.48 -1.97 -13.05
N LEU A 102 1.65 -1.59 -12.53
CA LEU A 102 2.75 -0.99 -13.30
C LEU A 102 3.89 -1.98 -13.62
N SER A 103 3.85 -3.20 -13.07
CA SER A 103 4.88 -4.22 -13.26
C SER A 103 4.37 -5.32 -14.19
N SER A 104 4.60 -5.11 -15.49
CA SER A 104 4.50 -6.09 -16.59
C SER A 104 3.17 -6.86 -16.74
N ARG A 105 2.35 -6.41 -17.70
CA ARG A 105 1.12 -7.02 -18.26
C ARG A 105 -0.12 -6.98 -17.37
N VAL A 106 -1.02 -6.08 -17.71
CA VAL A 106 -2.41 -6.06 -17.24
C VAL A 106 -3.25 -6.79 -18.28
N GLU A 107 -3.60 -8.06 -18.04
CA GLU A 107 -4.83 -8.60 -18.61
C GLU A 107 -5.96 -8.13 -17.71
N LEU A 108 -6.72 -7.16 -18.20
CA LEU A 108 -7.92 -6.67 -17.53
C LEU A 108 -8.95 -7.81 -17.50
N PRO A 109 -9.73 -7.99 -16.41
CA PRO A 109 -10.96 -8.76 -16.47
C PRO A 109 -11.81 -8.24 -17.64
N SER A 110 -12.28 -9.16 -18.49
CA SER A 110 -12.90 -8.99 -19.82
C SER A 110 -14.20 -8.15 -19.88
N ALA A 111 -14.45 -7.22 -18.96
CA ALA A 111 -15.72 -6.52 -18.83
C ALA A 111 -15.62 -4.98 -18.89
N PHE A 112 -14.70 -4.43 -19.70
CA PHE A 112 -14.73 -3.00 -20.07
C PHE A 112 -14.51 -2.83 -21.58
N PRO A 113 -15.53 -2.44 -22.37
CA PRO A 113 -15.40 -2.27 -23.82
C PRO A 113 -14.74 -0.94 -24.23
N PHE A 114 -14.12 -0.20 -23.31
CA PHE A 114 -13.39 1.03 -23.62
C PHE A 114 -12.01 0.99 -22.97
N LEU A 115 -11.01 0.63 -23.78
CA LEU A 115 -9.59 0.78 -23.47
C LEU A 115 -9.26 2.28 -23.43
N ILE A 116 -9.22 2.90 -22.24
CA ILE A 116 -8.44 4.12 -22.06
C ILE A 116 -7.00 3.68 -21.79
N THR A 117 -6.24 3.48 -22.85
CA THR A 117 -4.80 3.27 -22.78
C THR A 117 -4.16 4.60 -22.39
N VAL A 118 -4.00 4.86 -21.09
CA VAL A 118 -3.26 6.04 -20.62
C VAL A 118 -1.77 5.78 -20.83
N HIS A 119 -1.27 6.06 -22.04
CA HIS A 119 0.16 6.20 -22.26
C HIS A 119 0.61 7.44 -21.48
N LYS A 120 1.55 7.26 -20.55
CA LYS A 120 2.29 8.37 -19.93
C LYS A 120 3.00 9.10 -21.06
N THR A 121 2.38 10.12 -21.61
CA THR A 121 2.91 10.87 -22.75
C THR A 121 4.16 11.58 -22.28
N ILE A 122 5.32 11.04 -22.66
CA ILE A 122 6.51 11.84 -22.90
C ILE A 122 6.05 13.01 -23.77
N ASN A 123 6.40 14.23 -23.39
CA ASN A 123 5.90 15.49 -23.93
C ASN A 123 6.11 15.57 -25.46
N ASN A 124 5.19 14.99 -26.24
CA ASN A 124 5.27 14.84 -27.69
C ASN A 124 4.20 15.72 -28.36
N LYS A 125 4.24 17.02 -28.03
CA LYS A 125 3.38 18.04 -28.67
C LYS A 125 3.61 18.10 -30.18
N GLU A 126 4.82 17.83 -30.65
CA GLU A 126 5.16 17.92 -32.07
C GLU A 126 4.61 16.76 -32.90
N GLY A 127 4.68 15.52 -32.39
CA GLY A 127 4.08 14.36 -33.06
C GLY A 127 2.56 14.47 -33.17
N LEU A 128 1.90 15.02 -32.14
CA LEU A 128 0.45 15.27 -32.17
C LEU A 128 0.06 16.35 -33.19
N LYS A 129 0.87 17.40 -33.37
CA LYS A 129 0.63 18.41 -34.43
C LYS A 129 0.70 17.79 -35.83
N LYS A 130 1.70 16.94 -36.08
CA LYS A 130 1.91 16.30 -37.39
C LYS A 130 0.75 15.38 -37.79
N ILE A 131 0.17 14.65 -36.83
CA ILE A 131 -0.99 13.78 -37.07
C ILE A 131 -2.26 14.60 -37.37
N ASN A 132 -2.45 15.74 -36.69
CA ASN A 132 -3.60 16.61 -36.93
C ASN A 132 -3.54 17.28 -38.31
N GLU A 133 -2.33 17.67 -38.76
CA GLU A 133 -2.12 18.20 -40.11
C GLU A 133 -2.39 17.16 -41.20
N LEU A 134 -2.02 15.89 -40.96
CA LEU A 134 -2.31 14.79 -41.89
C LEU A 134 -3.81 14.48 -41.97
N SER A 135 -4.56 14.55 -40.87
CA SER A 135 -6.02 14.36 -40.90
C SER A 135 -6.76 15.42 -41.72
N ARG A 136 -6.28 16.68 -41.72
CA ARG A 136 -6.87 17.75 -42.55
C ARG A 136 -6.61 17.61 -44.05
N LYS A 137 -5.66 16.77 -44.46
CA LYS A 137 -5.28 16.63 -45.87
C LYS A 137 -6.13 15.59 -46.62
N TYR A 138 -6.95 14.82 -45.90
CA TYR A 138 -7.81 13.75 -46.43
C TYR A 138 -9.30 13.96 -46.12
N THR A 139 -9.71 15.19 -45.81
CA THR A 139 -11.12 15.63 -45.80
C THR A 139 -11.27 16.74 -46.84
#